data_AF-A0A1X3DL95-F1
#
_entry.id   AF-A0A1X3DL95-F1
#
_cell.length_a   1.000
_cell.length_b   1.000
_cell.length_c   1.000
_cell.angle_alpha   90.00
_cell.angle_beta   90.00
_cell.angle_gamma   90.00
#
_symmetry.space_group_name_H-M   'P 1'
#
loop_
_entity.id
_entity.type
_entity.pdbx_description
1 polymer ?
#
loop_
_entity_poly.entity_id
_entity_poly.type
_entity_poly.pdbx_seq_one_letter_code
_entity_poly.pdbx_strand_id
1 'polypeptide(L)'
;MRSFLSVIFYSGALFCFYMFGLTSFISTQTVVDKWSALLAFSAVGAVLFVVALALGRFKNWRFRSGLLLLIACLVVCGVIFAILIAPGISIIAGAGNVVSLKDFGDYRTGGLVLALYLVVAAGLVLWHAKVTNLKMKIDALKQRVQRL
;
A
#
# COMPACT_ATOMS: atom_id res chain seq x y z
N MET A 1 5.62 -6.82 23.29
CA MET A 1 4.47 -5.93 23.03
C MET A 1 4.67 -4.93 21.89
N ARG A 2 5.68 -4.05 21.89
CA ARG A 2 5.83 -3.01 20.83
C ARG A 2 5.96 -3.55 19.40
N SER A 3 6.67 -4.67 19.22
CA SER A 3 6.78 -5.31 17.89
C SER A 3 5.43 -5.86 17.40
N PHE A 4 4.66 -6.48 18.29
CA PHE A 4 3.33 -7.01 17.99
C PHE A 4 2.33 -5.90 17.62
N LEU A 5 2.32 -4.80 18.38
CA LEU A 5 1.50 -3.62 18.05
C LEU A 5 1.89 -3.03 16.69
N SER A 6 3.19 -2.92 16.39
CA SER A 6 3.66 -2.43 15.09
C SER A 6 3.13 -3.28 13.94
N VAL A 7 3.10 -4.61 14.08
CA VAL A 7 2.51 -5.52 13.08
C VAL A 7 1.02 -5.25 12.88
N ILE A 8 0.25 -5.09 13.95
CA ILE A 8 -1.19 -4.77 13.85
C ILE A 8 -1.41 -3.47 13.06
N PHE A 9 -0.67 -2.41 13.37
CA PHE A 9 -0.79 -1.14 12.66
C PHE A 9 -0.34 -1.24 11.19
N TYR A 10 0.69 -2.03 10.87
CA TYR A 10 1.06 -2.30 9.47
C TYR A 10 -0.02 -3.07 8.72
N SER A 11 -0.63 -4.08 9.36
CA SER A 11 -1.73 -4.85 8.75
C SER A 11 -2.96 -3.98 8.53
N GLY A 12 -3.31 -3.11 9.49
CA GLY A 12 -4.39 -2.14 9.34
C GLY A 12 -4.13 -1.14 8.21
N ALA A 13 -2.90 -0.59 8.15
CA ALA A 13 -2.50 0.28 7.04
C ALA A 13 -2.58 -0.46 5.70
N LEU A 14 -2.07 -1.70 5.62
CA LEU A 14 -2.13 -2.52 4.41
C LEU A 14 -3.58 -2.72 3.95
N PHE A 15 -4.49 -3.02 4.87
CA PHE A 15 -5.91 -3.15 4.57
C PHE A 15 -6.50 -1.85 4.00
N CYS A 16 -6.17 -0.70 4.58
CA CYS A 16 -6.62 0.60 4.07
C CYS A 16 -6.08 0.90 2.66
N PHE A 17 -4.79 0.65 2.39
CA PHE A 17 -4.18 0.87 1.07
C PHE A 17 -4.70 -0.12 0.02
N TYR A 18 -5.03 -1.34 0.44
CA TYR A 18 -5.74 -2.32 -0.37
C TYR A 18 -7.15 -1.83 -0.73
N MET A 19 -7.94 -1.40 0.25
CA MET A 19 -9.29 -0.89 0.03
C MET A 19 -9.27 0.37 -0.85
N PHE A 20 -8.34 1.29 -0.60
CA PHE A 20 -8.11 2.44 -1.48
C PHE A 20 -7.87 2.03 -2.93
N GLY A 21 -7.00 1.03 -3.14
CA GLY A 21 -6.72 0.47 -4.46
C GLY A 21 -7.97 -0.10 -5.11
N LEU A 22 -8.76 -0.92 -4.41
CA LEU A 22 -10.01 -1.46 -4.96
C LEU A 22 -11.07 -0.40 -5.24
N THR A 23 -11.28 0.56 -4.33
CA THR A 23 -12.26 1.64 -4.50
C THR A 23 -11.96 2.49 -5.74
N SER A 24 -10.69 2.59 -6.14
CA SER A 24 -10.32 3.34 -7.35
C SER A 24 -10.83 2.70 -8.66
N PHE A 25 -11.13 1.39 -8.66
CA PHE A 25 -11.72 0.67 -9.80
C PHE A 25 -13.25 0.74 -9.85
N ILE A 26 -13.91 1.20 -8.79
CA ILE A 26 -15.37 1.35 -8.75
C ILE A 26 -15.79 2.44 -9.74
N SER A 27 -16.68 2.11 -10.68
CA SER A 27 -17.20 3.01 -11.72
C SER A 27 -18.59 3.55 -11.40
N THR A 28 -19.37 2.88 -10.55
CA THR A 28 -20.75 3.28 -10.23
C THR A 28 -20.85 4.13 -8.97
N GLN A 29 -21.84 5.02 -8.93
CA GLN A 29 -22.17 5.81 -7.75
C GLN A 29 -22.77 4.89 -6.67
N THR A 30 -22.01 4.66 -5.61
CA THR A 30 -22.52 4.02 -4.40
C THR A 30 -23.11 5.06 -3.43
N VAL A 31 -23.71 4.61 -2.33
CA VAL A 31 -24.24 5.47 -1.25
C VAL A 31 -23.17 6.45 -0.72
N VAL A 32 -21.89 6.07 -0.82
CA VAL A 32 -20.75 6.93 -0.48
C VAL A 32 -20.06 7.38 -1.76
N ASP A 33 -19.78 8.68 -1.84
CA ASP A 33 -19.01 9.26 -2.94
C ASP A 33 -17.61 8.62 -3.03
N LYS A 34 -17.21 8.23 -4.25
CA LYS A 34 -15.95 7.53 -4.53
C LYS A 34 -14.74 8.30 -4.01
N TRP A 35 -14.70 9.61 -4.23
CA TRP A 35 -13.59 10.46 -3.81
C TRP A 35 -13.52 10.57 -2.30
N SER A 36 -14.67 10.66 -1.64
CA SER A 36 -14.78 10.66 -0.18
C SER A 36 -14.27 9.35 0.42
N ALA A 37 -14.63 8.20 -0.16
CA ALA A 37 -14.12 6.91 0.27
C ALA A 37 -12.59 6.77 0.07
N LEU A 38 -12.08 7.22 -1.08
CA LEU A 38 -10.63 7.26 -1.36
C LEU A 38 -9.88 8.14 -0.34
N LEU A 39 -10.41 9.33 -0.03
CA LEU A 39 -9.82 10.21 0.98
C LEU A 39 -9.84 9.59 2.37
N ALA A 40 -10.93 8.94 2.76
CA ALA A 40 -11.03 8.28 4.06
C ALA A 40 -10.01 7.14 4.20
N PHE A 41 -9.92 6.25 3.20
CA PHE A 41 -8.95 5.14 3.24
C PHE A 41 -7.50 5.63 3.18
N SER A 42 -7.21 6.69 2.41
CA SER A 42 -5.86 7.25 2.36
C SER A 42 -5.46 7.92 3.67
N ALA A 43 -6.35 8.70 4.28
CA ALA A 43 -6.09 9.39 5.54
C ALA A 43 -5.91 8.40 6.69
N VAL A 44 -6.84 7.45 6.85
CA VAL A 44 -6.77 6.43 7.90
C VAL A 44 -5.56 5.53 7.69
N GLY A 45 -5.31 5.09 6.46
CA GLY A 45 -4.13 4.30 6.11
C GLY A 45 -2.82 5.01 6.42
N ALA A 46 -2.71 6.30 6.09
CA ALA A 46 -1.53 7.11 6.39
C ALA A 46 -1.30 7.25 7.90
N VAL A 47 -2.36 7.51 8.68
CA VAL A 47 -2.26 7.62 10.14
C VAL A 47 -1.80 6.30 10.75
N LEU A 48 -2.43 5.18 10.41
CA LEU A 48 -2.03 3.85 10.90
C LEU A 48 -0.59 3.53 10.52
N PHE A 49 -0.19 3.88 9.30
CA PHE A 49 1.16 3.66 8.82
C PHE A 49 2.20 4.48 9.58
N VAL A 50 1.94 5.76 9.82
CA VAL A 50 2.82 6.64 10.61
C VAL A 50 2.95 6.13 12.04
N VAL A 51 1.87 5.67 12.66
CA VAL A 51 1.90 5.05 13.99
C VAL A 51 2.74 3.76 13.97
N ALA A 52 2.58 2.92 12.95
CA ALA A 52 3.39 1.71 12.77
C ALA A 52 4.89 2.02 12.63
N LEU A 53 5.24 3.08 11.89
CA LEU A 53 6.61 3.55 11.74
C LEU A 53 7.17 4.13 13.04
N ALA A 54 6.38 4.93 13.77
CA ALA A 54 6.78 5.52 15.05
C ALA A 54 7.10 4.43 16.08
N LEU A 55 6.26 3.39 16.17
CA LEU A 55 6.52 2.21 17.01
C LEU A 55 7.81 1.47 16.61
N GLY A 56 8.13 1.47 15.31
CA GLY A 56 9.38 0.95 14.76
C GLY A 56 10.57 1.93 14.77
N ARG A 57 10.42 3.10 15.41
CA ARG A 57 11.41 4.21 15.43
C ARG A 57 11.89 4.64 14.05
N PHE A 58 11.04 4.53 13.03
CA PHE A 58 11.37 4.82 11.64
C PHE A 58 12.58 4.02 11.09
N LYS A 59 12.95 2.91 11.75
CA LYS A 59 14.04 2.06 11.27
C LYS A 59 13.64 1.42 9.94
N ASN A 60 14.44 1.64 8.91
CA ASN A 60 14.19 1.17 7.54
C ASN A 60 12.81 1.61 7.01
N TRP A 61 12.32 2.78 7.40
CA TRP A 61 11.00 3.28 7.00
C TRP A 61 10.79 3.27 5.48
N ARG A 62 11.83 3.61 4.71
CA ARG A 62 11.82 3.59 3.24
C ARG A 62 11.47 2.21 2.68
N PHE A 63 12.18 1.18 3.16
CA PHE A 63 11.95 -0.20 2.75
C PHE A 63 10.55 -0.70 3.15
N ARG A 64 10.14 -0.43 4.41
CA ARG A 64 8.83 -0.86 4.90
C ARG A 64 7.67 -0.18 4.16
N SER A 65 7.82 1.09 3.82
CA SER A 65 6.85 1.85 3.03
C SER A 65 6.73 1.29 1.62
N GLY A 66 7.87 1.06 0.94
CA GLY A 66 7.87 0.48 -0.39
C GLY A 66 7.29 -0.94 -0.42
N LEU A 67 7.62 -1.76 0.58
CA LEU A 67 7.11 -3.12 0.68
C LEU A 67 5.60 -3.16 0.95
N LEU A 68 5.08 -2.27 1.80
CA LEU A 68 3.63 -2.17 2.03
C LEU A 68 2.88 -1.81 0.74
N LEU A 69 3.35 -0.81 0.00
CA LEU A 69 2.74 -0.39 -1.26
C LEU A 69 2.81 -1.49 -2.33
N LEU A 70 3.94 -2.23 -2.42
CA LEU A 70 4.07 -3.37 -3.32
C LEU A 70 3.08 -4.49 -2.97
N ILE A 71 2.96 -4.85 -1.69
CA ILE A 71 2.02 -5.89 -1.27
C ILE A 71 0.58 -5.44 -1.56
N ALA A 72 0.21 -4.19 -1.21
CA ALA A 72 -1.10 -3.66 -1.52
C ALA A 72 -1.39 -3.73 -3.03
N CYS A 73 -0.43 -3.32 -3.86
CA CYS A 73 -0.53 -3.40 -5.31
C CYS A 73 -0.75 -4.84 -5.80
N LEU A 74 0.04 -5.80 -5.31
CA LEU A 74 -0.07 -7.22 -5.68
C LEU A 74 -1.43 -7.80 -5.30
N VAL A 75 -1.92 -7.50 -4.09
CA VAL A 75 -3.22 -7.98 -3.62
C VAL A 75 -4.34 -7.40 -4.47
N VAL A 76 -4.31 -6.09 -4.76
CA VAL A 76 -5.31 -5.44 -5.63
C VAL A 76 -5.28 -6.04 -7.03
N CYS A 77 -4.10 -6.22 -7.64
CA CYS A 77 -3.97 -6.89 -8.93
C CYS A 77 -4.56 -8.31 -8.91
N GLY A 78 -4.27 -9.09 -7.87
CA GLY A 78 -4.81 -10.45 -7.72
C GLY A 78 -6.32 -10.48 -7.61
N VAL A 79 -6.91 -9.56 -6.85
CA VAL A 79 -8.36 -9.45 -6.72
C VAL A 79 -9.00 -9.02 -8.05
N ILE A 80 -8.46 -8.00 -8.74
CA ILE A 80 -8.97 -7.58 -10.05
C ILE A 80 -8.85 -8.70 -11.08
N PHE A 81 -7.75 -9.47 -11.06
CA PHE A 81 -7.59 -10.61 -11.96
C PHE A 81 -8.60 -11.73 -11.67
N ALA A 82 -8.86 -12.04 -10.40
CA ALA A 82 -9.90 -12.99 -10.00
C ALA A 82 -11.30 -12.53 -10.44
N ILE A 83 -11.59 -11.23 -10.29
CA ILE A 83 -12.82 -10.58 -10.76
C ILE A 83 -13.01 -10.74 -12.27
N LEU A 84 -11.92 -10.56 -13.05
CA LEU A 84 -11.95 -10.69 -14.51
C LEU A 84 -12.17 -12.13 -15.00
N ILE A 85 -11.65 -13.12 -14.28
CA ILE A 85 -11.78 -14.55 -14.64
C ILE A 85 -13.18 -15.09 -14.31
N ALA A 86 -13.83 -14.56 -13.27
CA ALA A 86 -15.13 -15.04 -12.81
C ALA A 86 -16.19 -13.92 -12.80
N PRO A 87 -16.54 -13.33 -13.97
CA PRO A 87 -17.40 -12.15 -14.08
C PRO A 87 -18.85 -12.37 -13.61
N GLY A 88 -19.27 -13.63 -13.40
CA GLY A 88 -20.62 -14.00 -12.98
C GLY A 88 -20.85 -14.03 -11.46
N ILE A 89 -19.83 -13.76 -10.64
CA ILE A 89 -19.97 -13.79 -9.17
C ILE A 89 -20.53 -12.47 -8.66
N SER A 90 -21.81 -12.46 -8.30
CA SER A 90 -22.41 -11.35 -7.55
C SER A 90 -21.86 -11.31 -6.13
N ILE A 91 -21.23 -10.21 -5.73
CA ILE A 91 -20.69 -10.04 -4.38
C ILE A 91 -21.71 -9.21 -3.58
N ILE A 92 -22.16 -9.74 -2.44
CA ILE A 92 -22.98 -8.98 -1.51
C ILE A 92 -22.07 -7.93 -0.86
N ALA A 93 -22.21 -6.66 -1.27
CA ALA A 93 -21.65 -5.56 -0.51
C ALA A 93 -22.56 -5.26 0.69
N GLY A 94 -21.98 -4.82 1.80
CA GLY A 94 -22.71 -4.55 3.04
C GLY A 94 -23.95 -3.68 2.84
N ALA A 95 -24.96 -3.89 3.69
CA ALA A 95 -26.32 -3.32 3.62
C ALA A 95 -27.24 -3.88 2.50
N GLY A 96 -27.02 -5.13 2.07
CA GLY A 96 -27.95 -5.83 1.17
C GLY A 96 -27.88 -5.39 -0.29
N ASN A 97 -26.86 -4.59 -0.66
CA ASN A 97 -26.66 -4.16 -2.03
C ASN A 97 -25.76 -5.16 -2.76
N VAL A 98 -26.28 -5.75 -3.83
CA VAL A 98 -25.51 -6.63 -4.70
C VAL A 98 -24.65 -5.76 -5.61
N VAL A 99 -23.35 -5.71 -5.35
CA VAL A 99 -22.40 -5.04 -6.26
C VAL A 99 -22.04 -6.05 -7.34
N SER A 100 -22.35 -5.70 -8.58
CA SER A 100 -22.00 -6.54 -9.71
C SER A 100 -20.55 -6.28 -10.07
N LEU A 101 -19.83 -7.29 -10.55
CA LEU A 101 -18.45 -7.12 -11.03
C LEU A 101 -18.34 -6.09 -12.17
N LYS A 102 -19.46 -5.76 -12.83
CA LYS A 102 -19.58 -4.67 -13.80
C LYS A 102 -19.37 -3.27 -13.21
N ASP A 103 -19.55 -3.13 -11.89
CA ASP A 103 -19.26 -1.90 -11.13
C ASP A 103 -17.76 -1.65 -10.96
N PHE A 104 -16.90 -2.64 -11.25
CA PHE A 104 -15.44 -2.48 -11.35
C PHE A 104 -15.04 -2.16 -12.80
N GLY A 105 -15.46 -0.98 -13.29
CA GLY A 105 -15.25 -0.58 -14.68
C GLY A 105 -14.24 0.54 -14.90
N ASP A 106 -13.75 1.20 -13.84
CA ASP A 106 -12.86 2.36 -13.96
C ASP A 106 -11.38 1.95 -13.96
N TYR A 107 -10.99 1.21 -15.00
CA TYR A 107 -9.62 0.71 -15.18
C TYR A 107 -8.60 1.84 -15.37
N ARG A 108 -9.04 3.03 -15.81
CA ARG A 108 -8.15 4.18 -15.99
C ARG A 108 -7.74 4.74 -14.62
N THR A 109 -8.69 5.03 -13.76
CA THR A 109 -8.40 5.54 -12.41
C THR A 109 -7.70 4.48 -11.57
N GLY A 110 -8.16 3.23 -11.63
CA GLY A 110 -7.54 2.12 -10.92
C GLY A 110 -6.12 1.82 -11.38
N GLY A 111 -5.90 1.80 -12.70
CA GLY A 111 -4.57 1.61 -13.28
C GLY A 111 -3.59 2.73 -12.89
N LEU A 112 -4.04 3.98 -12.87
CA LEU A 112 -3.21 5.11 -12.42
C LEU A 112 -2.81 4.98 -10.94
N VAL A 113 -3.74 4.58 -10.07
CA VAL A 113 -3.45 4.36 -8.64
C VAL A 113 -2.42 3.24 -8.45
N LEU A 114 -2.57 2.12 -9.16
CA LEU A 114 -1.59 1.02 -9.11
C LEU A 114 -0.22 1.43 -9.66
N ALA A 115 -0.19 2.20 -10.75
CA ALA A 115 1.04 2.73 -11.30
C ALA A 115 1.75 3.65 -10.28
N LEU A 116 1.01 4.51 -9.59
CA LEU A 116 1.55 5.34 -8.52
C LEU A 116 2.11 4.50 -7.36
N TYR A 117 1.41 3.45 -6.94
CA TYR A 117 1.91 2.53 -5.92
C TYR A 117 3.25 1.91 -6.35
N LEU A 118 3.35 1.42 -7.58
CA LEU A 118 4.57 0.82 -8.11
C LEU A 118 5.72 1.82 -8.21
N VAL A 119 5.48 3.00 -8.76
CA VAL A 119 6.51 4.04 -8.94
C VAL A 119 7.04 4.50 -7.58
N VAL A 120 6.15 4.80 -6.63
CA VAL A 120 6.54 5.23 -5.29
C VAL A 120 7.28 4.11 -4.56
N ALA A 121 6.80 2.87 -4.64
CA ALA A 121 7.45 1.75 -4.00
C ALA A 121 8.85 1.47 -4.57
N ALA A 122 8.99 1.45 -5.90
CA ALA A 122 10.28 1.29 -6.57
C ALA A 122 11.25 2.41 -6.17
N GLY A 123 10.79 3.67 -6.19
CA GLY A 123 11.59 4.82 -5.75
C GLY A 123 12.10 4.68 -4.32
N LEU A 124 11.23 4.25 -3.39
CA LEU A 124 11.59 4.05 -1.99
C LEU A 124 12.58 2.89 -1.77
N VAL A 125 12.40 1.79 -2.48
CA VAL A 125 13.31 0.62 -2.41
C VAL A 125 14.67 0.96 -2.99
N LEU A 126 14.72 1.60 -4.16
CA LEU A 126 15.97 2.06 -4.78
C LEU A 126 16.69 3.08 -3.89
N TRP A 127 15.96 4.01 -3.29
CA TRP A 127 16.54 4.96 -2.35
C TRP A 127 17.10 4.26 -1.11
N HIS A 128 16.38 3.28 -0.56
CA HIS A 128 16.88 2.48 0.54
C HIS A 128 18.20 1.79 0.17
N ALA A 129 18.27 1.14 -0.99
CA ALA A 129 19.48 0.47 -1.46
C ALA A 129 20.66 1.43 -1.60
N LYS A 130 20.45 2.63 -2.17
CA LYS A 130 21.49 3.67 -2.28
C LYS A 130 22.01 4.12 -0.91
N VAL A 131 21.11 4.40 0.04
CA VAL A 131 21.49 4.84 1.40
C VAL A 131 22.25 3.73 2.13
N THR A 132 21.83 2.48 2.00
CA THR A 132 22.49 1.34 2.62
C THR A 132 23.90 1.14 2.05
N ASN A 133 24.06 1.24 0.73
CA ASN A 133 25.38 1.15 0.07
C ASN A 133 26.33 2.27 0.54
N LEU A 134 25.84 3.52 0.60
CA LEU A 134 26.63 4.65 1.10
C LEU A 134 27.06 4.45 2.56
N LYS A 135 26.17 3.97 3.43
CA LYS A 135 26.52 3.64 4.82
C LYS A 135 27.64 2.61 4.90
N MET A 136 27.54 1.52 4.15
CA MET A 136 28.59 0.48 4.12
C MET A 136 29.94 1.04 3.67
N LYS A 137 29.96 1.92 2.65
CA LYS A 137 31.20 2.57 2.21
C LYS A 137 31.80 3.48 3.29
N ILE A 138 30.97 4.26 3.99
CA ILE A 138 31.41 5.14 5.09
C ILE A 138 31.97 4.30 6.24
N ASP A 139 31.32 3.20 6.61
CA ASP A 139 31.76 2.34 7.69
C ASP A 139 33.09 1.65 7.35
N ALA A 140 33.27 1.21 6.09
CA ALA A 140 34.54 0.68 5.60
C ALA A 140 35.67 1.73 5.63
N LEU A 141 35.38 2.98 5.26
CA LEU A 141 36.35 4.08 5.35
C LEU A 141 36.73 4.38 6.80
N LYS A 142 35.75 4.45 7.71
CA LYS A 142 36.01 4.65 9.14
C LYS A 142 36.90 3.56 9.72
N GLN A 143 36.64 2.29 9.38
CA GLN A 143 37.49 1.18 9.81
C GLN A 143 38.93 1.29 9.30
N ARG A 144 39.13 1.80 8.08
CA ARG A 144 40.48 2.04 7.55
C ARG A 144 41.20 3.16 8.29
N VAL A 145 40.52 4.27 8.57
CA VAL A 145 41.08 5.39 9.33
C VAL A 145 41.42 4.98 10.76
N GLN A 146 40.59 4.17 11.42
CA GLN A 146 40.87 3.69 12.79
C GLN A 146 42.04 2.70 12.89
N ARG A 147 42.50 2.14 11.76
CA ARG A 147 43.65 1.21 11.72
C ARG A 147 44.97 1.90 11.39
N LEU A 148 44.92 3.17 10.95
CA LEU A 148 46.07 4.04 10.71
C LEU A 148 46.37 4.82 11.98
#